data_AF-A0A1Q8FM54-F1
#
_entry.id   AF-A0A1Q8FM54-F1
#
_cell.length_a   1.000
_cell.length_b   1.000
_cell.length_c   1.000
_cell.angle_alpha   90.00
_cell.angle_beta   90.00
_cell.angle_gamma   90.00
#
_symmetry.space_group_name_H-M   'P 1'
#
loop_
_entity.id
_entity.type
_entity.pdbx_description
1 polymer ?
#
loop_
_entity_poly.entity_id
_entity_poly.type
_entity_poly.pdbx_seq_one_letter_code
_entity_poly.pdbx_strand_id
1 'polypeptide(L)'
;MNPLALLLPNHRASVSAFILGIAILAALDAIRLAFGTAPVPGIIPMAVIWFCCFSLFANRRRHAGRDIGLAFLPLSLSVVAKGIGALIGVGLASFQAMITFAEEQGVDTSDTVAFNEAVSDPGFQEAFSTWIESDTQRAMEMFSQTAWPSYVGFWGVLAVFVLWFATMQRNSASTNQG
;
A
#
# COMPACT_ATOMS: atom_id res chain seq x y z
N MET A 1 -2.37 16.31 -22.97
CA MET A 1 -1.70 15.05 -22.57
C MET A 1 -2.24 13.93 -23.44
N ASN A 2 -1.41 13.01 -23.92
CA ASN A 2 -1.92 11.79 -24.53
C ASN A 2 -2.35 10.83 -23.40
N PRO A 3 -3.65 10.50 -23.24
CA PRO A 3 -4.12 9.61 -22.17
C PRO A 3 -3.49 8.22 -22.25
N LEU A 4 -3.04 7.79 -23.43
CA LEU A 4 -2.33 6.53 -23.62
C LEU A 4 -0.99 6.48 -22.86
N ALA A 5 -0.42 7.63 -22.48
CA ALA A 5 0.79 7.67 -21.66
C ALA A 5 0.57 7.20 -20.21
N LEU A 6 -0.69 7.10 -19.76
CA LEU A 6 -1.04 6.47 -18.47
C LEU A 6 -1.09 4.95 -18.58
N LEU A 7 -1.51 4.44 -19.73
CA LEU A 7 -1.86 3.03 -19.92
C LEU A 7 -0.77 2.20 -20.59
N LEU A 8 0.11 2.81 -21.38
CA LEU A 8 1.10 2.07 -22.17
C LEU A 8 2.53 2.59 -21.92
N PRO A 9 3.51 1.69 -21.69
CA PRO A 9 4.90 2.06 -21.39
C PRO A 9 5.70 2.43 -22.65
N ASN A 10 5.10 3.07 -23.65
CA ASN A 10 5.75 3.44 -24.92
C ASN A 10 5.64 4.93 -25.27
N HIS A 11 5.23 5.76 -24.32
CA HIS A 11 5.02 7.19 -24.54
C HIS A 11 6.00 8.05 -23.73
N ARG A 12 6.09 9.32 -24.10
CA ARG A 12 6.84 10.33 -23.33
C ARG A 12 5.86 11.01 -22.37
N ALA A 13 6.14 10.96 -21.08
CA ALA A 13 5.33 11.64 -20.06
C ALA A 13 6.05 12.90 -19.55
N SER A 14 5.39 14.06 -19.62
CA SER A 14 5.85 15.28 -18.94
C SER A 14 5.80 15.08 -17.41
N VAL A 15 6.52 15.93 -16.66
CA VAL A 15 6.50 15.88 -15.19
C VAL A 15 5.09 16.04 -14.64
N SER A 16 4.33 17.01 -15.16
CA SER A 16 2.93 17.23 -14.77
C SER A 16 2.05 16.02 -15.05
N ALA A 17 2.20 15.39 -16.22
CA ALA A 17 1.45 14.19 -16.59
C ALA A 17 1.78 13.00 -15.69
N PHE A 18 3.05 12.85 -15.34
CA PHE A 18 3.53 11.81 -14.45
C PHE A 18 2.96 11.97 -13.04
N ILE A 19 3.10 13.16 -12.43
CA ILE A 19 2.58 13.43 -11.08
C ILE A 19 1.05 13.30 -11.05
N LEU A 20 0.36 13.90 -12.01
CA LEU A 20 -1.11 13.83 -12.09
C LEU A 20 -1.58 12.38 -12.26
N GLY A 21 -0.90 11.60 -13.12
CA GLY A 21 -1.22 10.20 -13.32
C GLY A 21 -1.10 9.37 -12.03
N ILE A 22 -0.01 9.56 -11.28
CA ILE A 22 0.18 8.89 -9.99
C ILE A 22 -0.90 9.34 -8.98
N ALA A 23 -1.20 10.63 -8.90
CA ALA A 23 -2.23 11.14 -7.99
C ALA A 23 -3.62 10.56 -8.30
N ILE A 24 -3.98 10.44 -9.59
CA ILE A 24 -5.23 9.80 -10.02
C ILE A 24 -5.24 8.31 -9.63
N LEU A 25 -4.14 7.58 -9.85
CA LEU A 25 -4.04 6.18 -9.47
C LEU A 25 -4.14 5.97 -7.96
N ALA A 26 -3.55 6.86 -7.16
CA ALA A 26 -3.66 6.84 -5.70
C ALA A 26 -5.11 7.05 -5.24
N ALA A 27 -5.79 8.04 -5.82
CA ALA A 27 -7.21 8.29 -5.53
C ALA A 27 -8.10 7.10 -5.93
N LEU A 28 -7.86 6.50 -7.10
CA LEU A 28 -8.59 5.31 -7.55
C LEU A 28 -8.35 4.11 -6.63
N ASP A 29 -7.12 3.92 -6.13
CA ASP A 29 -6.82 2.85 -5.18
C ASP A 29 -7.50 3.10 -3.82
N ALA A 30 -7.55 4.35 -3.35
CA ALA A 30 -8.27 4.70 -2.13
C ALA A 30 -9.79 4.45 -2.26
N ILE A 31 -10.39 4.82 -3.40
CA ILE A 31 -11.80 4.53 -3.70
C ILE A 31 -12.02 3.00 -3.74
N ARG A 32 -11.13 2.26 -4.40
CA ARG A 32 -11.16 0.80 -4.45
C ARG A 32 -11.13 0.18 -3.05
N LEU A 33 -10.37 0.75 -2.12
CA LEU A 33 -10.33 0.28 -0.73
C LEU A 33 -11.60 0.63 0.04
N ALA A 34 -12.15 1.84 -0.15
CA ALA A 34 -13.34 2.30 0.55
C ALA A 34 -14.62 1.53 0.15
N PHE A 35 -14.76 1.18 -1.13
CA PHE A 35 -15.97 0.54 -1.66
C PHE A 35 -15.80 -0.96 -1.92
N GLY A 36 -14.60 -1.50 -1.73
CA GLY A 36 -14.28 -2.87 -2.10
C GLY A 36 -14.18 -3.07 -3.61
N THR A 37 -14.11 -4.34 -4.02
CA THR A 37 -13.86 -4.72 -5.43
C THR A 37 -14.88 -5.71 -5.99
N ALA A 38 -15.85 -6.15 -5.18
CA ALA A 38 -16.83 -7.15 -5.59
C ALA A 38 -17.65 -6.70 -6.82
N PRO A 39 -17.93 -7.60 -7.78
CA PRO A 39 -17.61 -9.03 -7.79
C PRO A 39 -16.18 -9.37 -8.27
N VAL A 40 -15.38 -8.38 -8.65
CA VAL A 40 -14.04 -8.58 -9.21
C VAL A 40 -13.05 -8.93 -8.08
N PRO A 41 -12.25 -10.01 -8.21
CA PRO A 41 -11.18 -10.30 -7.25
C PRO A 41 -10.22 -9.12 -7.09
N GLY A 42 -9.99 -8.66 -5.86
CA GLY A 42 -9.24 -7.42 -5.58
C GLY A 42 -7.79 -7.39 -6.10
N ILE A 43 -7.19 -8.56 -6.37
CA ILE A 43 -5.89 -8.69 -7.01
C ILE A 43 -5.86 -8.11 -8.44
N ILE A 44 -6.98 -8.17 -9.16
CA ILE A 44 -7.07 -7.70 -10.55
C ILE A 44 -6.94 -6.17 -10.64
N PRO A 45 -7.80 -5.35 -9.98
CA PRO A 45 -7.65 -3.91 -10.01
C PRO A 45 -6.32 -3.46 -9.39
N MET A 46 -5.79 -4.19 -8.40
CA MET A 46 -4.47 -3.93 -7.85
C MET A 46 -3.35 -4.14 -8.89
N ALA A 47 -3.38 -5.23 -9.65
CA ALA A 47 -2.42 -5.50 -10.72
C ALA A 47 -2.49 -4.44 -11.83
N VAL A 48 -3.70 -3.96 -12.16
CA VAL A 48 -3.88 -2.85 -13.11
C VAL A 48 -3.23 -1.57 -12.60
N ILE A 49 -3.42 -1.22 -11.32
CA ILE A 49 -2.77 -0.04 -10.71
C ILE A 49 -1.25 -0.19 -10.75
N TRP A 50 -0.72 -1.36 -10.39
CA TRP A 50 0.72 -1.64 -10.44
C TRP A 50 1.29 -1.47 -11.85
N PHE A 51 0.59 -2.02 -12.85
CA PHE A 51 0.99 -1.89 -14.24
C PHE A 51 0.97 -0.43 -14.74
N CYS A 52 -0.06 0.34 -14.37
CA CYS A 52 -0.16 1.76 -14.71
C CYS A 52 0.95 2.57 -14.02
N CYS A 53 1.24 2.30 -12.74
CA CYS A 53 2.37 2.90 -12.04
C CYS A 53 3.68 2.61 -12.78
N PHE A 54 3.96 1.34 -13.08
CA PHE A 54 5.14 0.96 -13.87
C PHE A 54 5.21 1.71 -15.20
N SER A 55 4.10 1.76 -15.94
CA SER A 55 4.03 2.45 -17.23
C SER A 55 4.38 3.94 -17.11
N LEU A 56 3.90 4.62 -16.07
CA LEU A 56 4.23 6.01 -15.78
C LEU A 56 5.72 6.21 -15.46
N PHE A 57 6.31 5.36 -14.60
CA PHE A 57 7.75 5.42 -14.29
C PHE A 57 8.62 5.13 -15.53
N ALA A 58 8.25 4.15 -16.34
CA ALA A 58 8.93 3.80 -17.58
C ALA A 58 8.87 4.95 -18.60
N ASN A 59 7.68 5.53 -18.79
CA ASN A 59 7.46 6.67 -19.69
C ASN A 59 8.23 7.92 -19.24
N ARG A 60 8.32 8.16 -17.93
CA ARG A 60 9.08 9.29 -17.38
C ARG A 60 10.59 9.13 -17.59
N ARG A 61 11.13 7.92 -17.42
CA ARG A 61 12.54 7.62 -17.71
C ARG A 61 12.86 7.71 -19.19
N ARG A 62 11.99 7.20 -20.05
CA ARG A 62 12.13 7.37 -21.50
C ARG A 62 12.11 8.84 -21.90
N HIS A 63 11.26 9.66 -21.28
CA HIS A 63 11.27 11.10 -21.49
C HIS A 63 12.60 11.76 -21.05
N ALA A 64 13.24 11.23 -20.00
CA ALA A 64 14.57 11.67 -19.55
C ALA A 64 15.73 11.13 -20.40
N GLY A 65 15.48 10.23 -21.36
CA GLY A 65 16.51 9.58 -22.18
C GLY A 65 17.30 8.49 -21.44
N ARG A 66 16.69 7.85 -20.44
CA ARG A 66 17.34 6.82 -19.60
C ARG A 66 16.74 5.44 -19.85
N ASP A 67 17.52 4.39 -19.59
CA ASP A 67 17.08 3.00 -19.68
C ASP A 67 15.93 2.69 -18.70
N ILE A 68 15.04 1.79 -19.10
CA ILE A 68 13.76 1.47 -18.43
C ILE A 68 13.95 0.49 -17.28
N GLY A 69 15.05 -0.28 -17.19
CA GLY A 69 15.21 -1.32 -16.16
C GLY A 69 14.97 -0.84 -14.73
N LEU A 70 15.43 0.38 -14.41
CA LEU A 70 15.24 1.02 -13.09
C LEU A 70 13.80 1.54 -12.84
N ALA A 71 12.88 1.46 -13.80
CA ALA A 71 11.46 1.79 -13.59
C ALA A 71 10.71 0.74 -12.75
N PHE A 72 11.25 -0.48 -12.63
CA PHE A 72 10.69 -1.50 -11.75
C PHE A 72 10.98 -1.26 -10.27
N LEU A 73 12.10 -0.61 -9.96
CA LEU A 73 12.57 -0.42 -8.58
C LEU A 73 11.51 0.27 -7.68
N PRO A 74 10.88 1.39 -8.07
CA PRO A 74 9.85 2.02 -7.25
C PRO A 74 8.68 1.08 -6.96
N LEU A 75 8.22 0.34 -7.97
CA LEU A 75 7.08 -0.55 -7.83
C LEU A 75 7.41 -1.73 -6.90
N SER A 76 8.55 -2.39 -7.10
CA SER A 76 8.95 -3.54 -6.28
C SER A 76 9.11 -3.15 -4.81
N LEU A 77 9.77 -2.02 -4.52
CA LEU A 77 9.95 -1.54 -3.15
C LEU A 77 8.61 -1.13 -2.51
N SER A 78 7.72 -0.50 -3.27
CA SER A 78 6.38 -0.17 -2.80
C SER A 78 5.54 -1.40 -2.51
N VAL A 79 5.67 -2.49 -3.29
CA VAL A 79 4.99 -3.76 -2.99
C VAL A 79 5.51 -4.37 -1.68
N VAL A 80 6.82 -4.32 -1.43
CA VAL A 80 7.38 -4.76 -0.14
C VAL A 80 6.84 -3.89 1.01
N ALA A 81 6.86 -2.57 0.86
CA ALA A 81 6.32 -1.64 1.85
C ALA A 81 4.81 -1.84 2.09
N LYS A 82 4.07 -2.21 1.05
CA LYS A 82 2.66 -2.61 1.15
C LYS A 82 2.47 -3.82 2.06
N GLY A 83 3.35 -4.81 1.95
CA GLY A 83 3.37 -6.00 2.81
C GLY A 83 3.69 -5.64 4.26
N ILE A 84 4.72 -4.82 4.49
CA ILE A 84 5.07 -4.32 5.84
C ILE A 84 3.90 -3.54 6.46
N GLY A 85 3.28 -2.63 5.68
CA GLY A 85 2.10 -1.90 6.13
C GLY A 85 0.94 -2.84 6.52
N ALA A 86 0.71 -3.90 5.74
CA ALA A 86 -0.29 -4.91 6.09
C ALA A 86 0.05 -5.62 7.42
N LEU A 87 1.31 -6.02 7.63
CA LEU A 87 1.75 -6.64 8.89
C LEU A 87 1.57 -5.73 10.10
N ILE A 88 1.89 -4.43 9.95
CA ILE A 88 1.64 -3.43 11.00
C ILE A 88 0.14 -3.34 11.29
N GLY A 89 -0.69 -3.30 10.24
CA GLY A 89 -2.14 -3.28 10.39
C GLY A 89 -2.68 -4.52 11.12
N VAL A 90 -2.17 -5.71 10.82
CA VAL A 90 -2.52 -6.95 11.53
C VAL A 90 -2.13 -6.82 13.01
N GLY A 91 -0.92 -6.36 13.31
CA GLY A 91 -0.47 -6.17 14.70
C GLY A 91 -1.37 -5.22 15.49
N LEU A 92 -1.74 -4.07 14.91
CA LEU A 92 -2.63 -3.10 15.54
C LEU A 92 -4.04 -3.65 15.75
N ALA A 93 -4.59 -4.33 14.75
CA ALA A 93 -5.92 -4.94 14.83
C ALA A 93 -5.96 -6.06 15.87
N SER A 94 -4.95 -6.93 15.91
CA SER A 94 -4.83 -7.99 16.92
C SER A 94 -4.69 -7.42 18.33
N PHE A 95 -3.93 -6.34 18.50
CA PHE A 95 -3.79 -5.69 19.80
C PHE A 95 -5.12 -5.08 20.29
N GLN A 96 -5.83 -4.36 19.42
CA GLN A 96 -7.18 -3.86 19.71
C GLN A 96 -8.15 -5.01 20.07
N ALA A 97 -8.16 -6.06 19.28
CA ALA A 97 -9.01 -7.24 19.54
C ALA A 97 -8.68 -7.89 20.88
N MET A 98 -7.41 -7.93 21.28
CA MET A 98 -6.95 -8.47 22.55
C MET A 98 -7.43 -7.65 23.75
N ILE A 99 -7.42 -6.32 23.63
CA ILE A 99 -7.98 -5.40 24.63
C ILE A 99 -9.48 -5.68 24.79
N THR A 100 -10.23 -5.72 23.69
CA THR A 100 -11.67 -6.01 23.72
C THR A 100 -11.97 -7.38 24.36
N PHE A 101 -11.21 -8.40 23.99
CA PHE A 101 -11.37 -9.73 24.59
C PHE A 101 -11.11 -9.70 26.11
N ALA A 102 -10.04 -9.04 26.55
CA ALA A 102 -9.73 -8.92 27.98
C ALA A 102 -10.83 -8.19 28.75
N GLU A 103 -11.39 -7.11 28.19
CA GLU A 103 -12.54 -6.39 28.76
C GLU A 103 -13.78 -7.30 28.88
N GLU A 104 -14.07 -8.11 27.86
CA GLU A 104 -15.16 -9.10 27.88
C GLU A 104 -14.96 -10.19 28.94
N GLN A 105 -13.71 -10.53 29.28
CA GLN A 105 -13.38 -11.44 30.38
C GLN A 105 -13.36 -10.75 31.76
N GLY A 106 -13.68 -9.45 31.82
CA GLY A 106 -13.72 -8.68 33.07
C GLY A 106 -12.37 -8.20 33.56
N VAL A 107 -11.33 -8.20 32.71
CA VAL A 107 -10.02 -7.62 33.03
C VAL A 107 -10.11 -6.10 32.88
N ASP A 108 -9.60 -5.37 33.87
CA ASP A 108 -9.44 -3.92 33.78
C ASP A 108 -8.26 -3.58 32.85
N THR A 109 -8.57 -3.20 31.60
CA THR A 109 -7.57 -2.81 30.58
C THR A 109 -6.97 -1.43 30.81
N SER A 110 -7.53 -0.63 31.73
CA SER A 110 -6.94 0.65 32.12
C SER A 110 -5.78 0.48 33.11
N ASP A 111 -5.77 -0.63 33.86
CA ASP A 111 -4.64 -1.04 34.69
C ASP A 111 -3.65 -1.89 33.87
N THR A 112 -2.49 -1.29 33.57
CA THR A 112 -1.42 -1.94 32.81
C THR A 112 -0.88 -3.20 33.48
N VAL A 113 -0.93 -3.30 34.82
CA VAL A 113 -0.47 -4.49 35.53
C VAL A 113 -1.48 -5.62 35.35
N ALA A 114 -2.76 -5.36 35.60
CA ALA A 114 -3.83 -6.35 35.46
C ALA A 114 -3.93 -6.88 34.02
N PHE A 115 -3.81 -6.00 33.02
CA PHE A 115 -3.80 -6.42 31.62
C PHE A 115 -2.59 -7.32 31.29
N ASN A 116 -1.38 -6.96 31.73
CA ASN A 116 -0.19 -7.75 31.46
C ASN A 116 -0.21 -9.12 32.16
N GLU A 117 -0.76 -9.19 33.39
CA GLU A 117 -0.97 -10.45 34.10
C GLU A 117 -1.93 -11.35 33.34
N ALA A 118 -3.06 -10.81 32.87
CA ALA A 118 -4.04 -11.57 32.09
C ALA A 118 -3.48 -12.08 30.76
N VAL A 119 -2.75 -11.24 30.00
CA VAL A 119 -2.17 -11.63 28.70
C VAL A 119 -1.04 -12.65 28.86
N SER A 120 -0.38 -12.67 30.02
CA SER A 120 0.69 -13.63 30.34
C SER A 120 0.17 -14.99 30.81
N ASP A 121 -1.14 -15.13 31.07
CA ASP A 121 -1.74 -16.42 31.42
C ASP A 121 -1.59 -17.41 30.26
N PRO A 122 -1.04 -18.62 30.49
CA PRO A 122 -0.91 -19.66 29.47
C PRO A 122 -2.20 -19.96 28.69
N GLY A 123 -3.38 -19.82 29.31
CA GLY A 123 -4.67 -20.09 28.67
C GLY A 123 -5.22 -18.93 27.83
N PHE A 124 -4.69 -17.72 27.99
CA PHE A 124 -5.24 -16.52 27.37
C PHE A 124 -5.15 -16.55 25.84
N GLN A 125 -4.00 -16.97 25.29
CA GLN A 125 -3.80 -17.01 23.84
C GLN A 125 -4.71 -18.04 23.15
N GLU A 126 -4.94 -19.20 23.77
CA GLU A 126 -5.84 -20.23 23.25
C GLU A 126 -7.31 -19.76 23.28
N ALA A 127 -7.72 -19.15 24.40
CA ALA A 127 -9.05 -18.59 24.54
C ALA A 127 -9.28 -17.42 23.56
N PHE A 128 -8.29 -16.57 23.34
CA PHE A 128 -8.33 -15.48 22.37
C PHE A 128 -8.43 -16.01 20.93
N SER A 129 -7.66 -17.03 20.55
CA SER A 129 -7.77 -17.65 19.22
C SER A 129 -9.17 -18.22 19.00
N THR A 130 -9.68 -18.96 19.99
CA THR A 130 -11.05 -19.52 19.96
C THR A 130 -12.10 -18.43 19.83
N TRP A 131 -11.93 -17.33 20.55
CA TRP A 131 -12.82 -16.18 20.51
C TRP A 131 -12.82 -15.49 19.14
N ILE A 132 -11.67 -15.33 18.47
CA ILE A 132 -11.62 -14.83 17.09
C ILE A 132 -12.29 -15.81 16.13
N GLU A 133 -11.98 -17.10 16.23
CA GLU A 133 -12.47 -18.13 15.31
C GLU A 133 -13.98 -18.36 15.43
N SER A 134 -14.54 -18.14 16.63
CA SER A 134 -15.98 -18.27 16.89
C SER A 134 -16.84 -17.23 16.16
N ASP A 135 -16.26 -16.13 15.70
CA ASP A 135 -16.97 -15.06 14.99
C ASP A 135 -16.24 -14.67 13.69
N THR A 136 -16.74 -15.21 12.59
CA THR A 136 -16.25 -14.89 11.25
C THR A 136 -16.34 -13.41 10.89
N GLN A 137 -17.32 -12.67 11.43
CA GLN A 137 -17.45 -11.24 11.16
C GLN A 137 -16.31 -10.47 11.84
N ARG A 138 -16.02 -10.79 13.10
CA ARG A 138 -14.89 -10.22 13.84
C ARG A 138 -13.56 -10.45 13.14
N ALA A 139 -13.32 -11.68 12.68
CA ALA A 139 -12.12 -11.99 11.91
C ALA A 139 -12.03 -11.15 10.62
N MET A 140 -13.15 -10.98 9.90
CA MET A 140 -13.22 -10.15 8.69
C MET A 140 -12.98 -8.66 8.97
N GLU A 141 -13.52 -8.15 10.08
CA GLU A 141 -13.30 -6.76 10.52
C GLU A 141 -11.82 -6.52 10.83
N MET A 142 -11.15 -7.44 11.51
CA MET A 142 -9.71 -7.37 11.76
C MET A 142 -8.91 -7.29 10.45
N PHE A 143 -9.25 -8.12 9.44
CA PHE A 143 -8.59 -8.05 8.13
C PHE A 143 -8.85 -6.71 7.41
N SER A 144 -10.04 -6.14 7.53
CA SER A 144 -10.38 -4.86 6.90
C SER A 144 -9.52 -3.70 7.42
N GLN A 145 -9.12 -3.75 8.70
CA GLN A 145 -8.27 -2.73 9.32
C GLN A 145 -6.83 -2.74 8.77
N THR A 146 -6.39 -3.83 8.14
CA THR A 146 -5.05 -3.93 7.52
C THR A 146 -4.92 -3.13 6.22
N ALA A 147 -6.04 -2.81 5.58
CA ALA A 147 -6.08 -2.24 4.24
C ALA A 147 -5.44 -0.84 4.16
N TRP A 148 -5.73 0.02 5.13
CA TRP A 148 -5.24 1.40 5.16
C TRP A 148 -3.75 1.52 5.49
N PRO A 149 -3.21 0.85 6.53
CA PRO A 149 -1.77 0.77 6.75
C PRO A 149 -1.00 0.25 5.52
N SER A 150 -1.54 -0.76 4.84
CA SER A 150 -0.99 -1.29 3.59
C SER A 150 -1.00 -0.25 2.46
N TYR A 151 -2.08 0.50 2.29
CA TYR A 151 -2.19 1.61 1.33
C TYR A 151 -1.13 2.69 1.59
N VAL A 152 -1.01 3.13 2.85
CA VAL A 152 -0.04 4.16 3.25
C VAL A 152 1.39 3.70 2.98
N GLY A 153 1.72 2.45 3.30
CA GLY A 153 3.05 1.88 3.02
C GLY A 153 3.39 1.89 1.53
N PHE A 154 2.46 1.44 0.68
CA PHE A 154 2.66 1.41 -0.78
C PHE A 154 2.86 2.83 -1.36
N TRP A 155 1.92 3.72 -1.09
CA TRP A 155 1.89 5.06 -1.68
C TRP A 155 2.93 6.00 -1.06
N GLY A 156 3.27 5.81 0.22
CA GLY A 156 4.34 6.57 0.86
C GLY A 156 5.70 6.35 0.18
N VAL A 157 6.06 5.08 -0.07
CA VAL A 157 7.30 4.78 -0.82
C VAL A 157 7.21 5.27 -2.26
N LEU A 158 6.07 5.09 -2.94
CA LEU A 158 5.89 5.62 -4.29
C LEU A 158 6.06 7.14 -4.34
N ALA A 159 5.52 7.88 -3.37
CA ALA A 159 5.60 9.33 -3.33
C ALA A 159 7.05 9.82 -3.29
N VAL A 160 7.92 9.16 -2.50
CA VAL A 160 9.36 9.46 -2.47
C VAL A 160 9.99 9.26 -3.86
N PHE A 161 9.66 8.17 -4.55
CA PHE A 161 10.16 7.93 -5.91
C PHE A 161 9.55 8.88 -6.95
N VAL A 162 8.30 9.29 -6.79
CA VAL A 162 7.66 10.29 -7.67
C VAL A 162 8.41 11.61 -7.58
N LEU A 163 8.73 12.08 -6.38
CA LEU A 163 9.54 13.28 -6.18
C LEU A 163 10.90 13.14 -6.85
N TRP A 164 11.58 12.00 -6.68
CA TRP A 164 12.87 11.76 -7.31
C TRP A 164 12.80 11.70 -8.85
N PHE A 165 11.79 11.04 -9.44
CA PHE A 165 11.64 10.97 -10.89
C PHE A 165 11.16 12.29 -11.50
N ALA A 166 10.45 13.12 -10.73
CA ALA A 166 10.04 14.45 -11.16
C ALA A 166 11.26 15.34 -11.47
N THR A 167 12.33 15.24 -10.67
CA THR A 167 13.56 16.04 -10.86
C THR A 167 14.44 15.59 -12.04
N MET A 168 14.16 14.44 -12.68
CA MET A 168 14.99 13.92 -13.78
C MET A 168 14.91 14.78 -15.04
N GLN A 169 15.87 15.66 -15.26
CA GLN A 169 15.93 16.41 -16.51
C GLN A 169 16.26 15.50 -17.69
N ARG A 170 15.86 15.91 -18.89
CA ARG A 170 16.28 15.22 -20.12
C ARG A 170 17.79 15.31 -20.17
N ASN A 171 18.48 14.18 -20.33
CA ASN A 171 19.90 14.21 -20.65
C ASN A 171 20.05 14.95 -21.97
N SER A 172 20.42 16.22 -21.93
CA SER A 172 20.95 16.96 -23.06
C SER A 172 22.36 16.42 -23.31
N ALA A 173 22.44 15.16 -23.74
CA ALA A 173 23.68 14.60 -24.25
C ALA A 173 23.97 15.35 -25.55
N SER A 174 24.83 16.37 -25.42
CA SER A 174 25.74 16.81 -26.46
C SER A 174 25.15 16.83 -27.87
N THR A 175 24.30 17.80 -28.16
CA THR A 175 24.40 18.47 -29.46
C THR A 175 25.72 19.24 -29.44
N ASN A 176 26.80 18.51 -29.62
CA ASN A 176 28.12 19.05 -29.93
C ASN A 176 28.31 18.84 -31.42
N GLN A 177 28.88 19.86 -32.06
CA GLN A 177 29.71 19.76 -33.26
C GLN A 177 28.99 19.52 -34.59
N GLY A 178 28.70 20.65 -35.23
CA GLY A 178 28.53 20.84 -36.67
C GLY A 178 28.76 22.32 -36.96
#